data_AF-A0A679E7I2-F1
#
_entry.id   AF-A0A679E7I2-F1
#
_cell.length_a   1.000
_cell.length_b   1.000
_cell.length_c   1.000
_cell.angle_alpha   90.00
_cell.angle_beta   90.00
_cell.angle_gamma   90.00
#
_symmetry.space_group_name_H-M   'P 1'
#
loop_
_entity.id
_entity.type
_entity.pdbx_description
1 polymer ?
#
loop_
_entity_poly.entity_id
_entity_poly.type
_entity_poly.pdbx_seq_one_letter_code
_entity_poly.pdbx_strand_id
1 'polypeptide(L)'
;KTKCFYCDGGLKDWENDDVPWEQHARWFDRCAYVQLVKGRDYVQKVLAEAAIAEAPKKEKDTSIGDPAPPTSTNPNTNTNTAPENEDTPVEDTKLCKICFAEERNVCFVPCGHVV
;
A
#
# COMPACT_ATOMS: atom_id res chain seq x y z
N LYS A 1 -6.06 23.33 -1.63
CA LYS A 1 -4.65 22.93 -1.45
C LYS A 1 -4.61 21.73 -0.52
N THR A 2 -3.89 20.67 -0.90
CA THR A 2 -3.76 19.42 -0.16
C THR A 2 -2.28 19.07 -0.06
N LYS A 3 -1.91 18.23 0.91
CA LYS A 3 -0.52 17.84 1.16
C LYS A 3 -0.43 16.34 1.40
N CYS A 4 0.56 15.69 0.80
CA CYS A 4 0.89 14.32 1.14
C CYS A 4 1.48 14.25 2.55
N PHE A 5 1.03 13.28 3.36
CA PHE A 5 1.54 13.06 4.71
C PHE A 5 2.95 12.44 4.74
N TYR A 6 3.40 11.83 3.63
CA TYR A 6 4.66 11.09 3.57
C TYR A 6 5.81 11.92 2.97
N CYS A 7 5.60 12.50 1.78
CA CYS A 7 6.65 13.27 1.08
C CYS A 7 6.53 14.78 1.27
N ASP A 8 5.54 15.25 2.04
CA ASP A 8 5.20 16.68 2.21
C ASP A 8 4.87 17.44 0.90
N GLY A 9 4.76 16.74 -0.23
CA GLY A 9 4.38 17.29 -1.53
C GLY A 9 3.01 17.95 -1.49
N GLY A 10 2.95 19.22 -1.90
CA GLY A 10 1.73 20.03 -1.88
C GLY A 10 1.14 20.21 -3.27
N LEU A 11 -0.15 19.91 -3.42
CA LEU A 11 -0.93 20.14 -4.64
C LEU A 11 -2.04 21.17 -4.37
N LYS A 12 -2.37 21.96 -5.38
CA LYS A 12 -3.42 22.98 -5.32
C LYS A 12 -4.11 23.08 -6.68
N ASP A 13 -5.15 23.92 -6.74
CA ASP A 13 -5.87 24.23 -7.97
C ASP A 13 -6.45 22.98 -8.67
N TRP A 14 -7.01 22.08 -7.85
CA TRP A 14 -7.62 20.82 -8.31
C TRP A 14 -8.84 21.06 -9.21
N GLU A 15 -8.90 20.33 -10.31
CA GLU A 15 -10.05 20.26 -11.21
C GLU A 15 -10.95 19.07 -10.85
N ASN A 16 -12.20 19.06 -11.33
CA ASN A 16 -13.16 17.99 -11.02
C ASN A 16 -12.74 16.62 -11.59
N ASP A 17 -11.98 16.63 -12.68
CA ASP A 17 -11.52 15.42 -13.36
C ASP A 17 -10.10 14.99 -12.92
N ASP A 18 -9.47 15.74 -12.00
CA ASP A 18 -8.16 15.38 -11.48
C ASP A 18 -8.22 14.13 -10.60
N VAL A 19 -7.44 13.12 -10.98
CA VAL A 19 -7.28 11.91 -10.17
C VAL A 19 -6.14 12.13 -9.16
N PRO A 20 -6.37 12.04 -7.82
CA PRO A 20 -5.36 12.36 -6.82
C PRO A 20 -4.07 11.55 -6.95
N TRP A 21 -4.15 10.27 -7.29
CA TRP A 21 -2.98 9.41 -7.47
C TRP A 21 -2.18 9.76 -8.71
N GLU A 22 -2.84 10.15 -9.80
CA GLU A 22 -2.17 10.52 -11.05
C GLU A 22 -1.46 11.87 -10.86
N GLN A 23 -2.14 12.85 -10.26
CA GLN A 23 -1.51 14.12 -9.94
C GLN A 23 -0.35 13.94 -8.94
N HIS A 24 -0.49 13.08 -7.94
CA HIS A 24 0.62 12.81 -7.02
C HIS A 24 1.81 12.14 -7.72
N ALA A 25 1.58 11.12 -8.55
CA ALA A 25 2.64 10.44 -9.30
C ALA A 25 3.30 11.35 -10.35
N ARG A 26 2.52 12.23 -10.99
CA ARG A 26 3.01 13.18 -12.01
C ARG A 26 3.96 14.22 -11.43
N TRP A 27 3.64 14.75 -10.24
CA TRP A 27 4.38 15.87 -9.65
C TRP A 27 5.43 15.43 -8.61
N PHE A 28 5.26 14.27 -7.97
CA PHE A 28 6.16 13.75 -6.93
C PHE A 28 6.41 12.25 -7.11
N ASP A 29 6.91 11.86 -8.28
CA ASP A 29 7.23 10.48 -8.70
C ASP A 29 8.15 9.70 -7.74
N ARG A 30 9.00 10.40 -6.99
CA ARG A 30 9.91 9.84 -5.98
C ARG A 30 9.29 9.63 -4.60
N CYS A 31 8.00 9.92 -4.42
CA CYS A 31 7.31 9.66 -3.17
C CYS A 31 7.26 8.14 -2.90
N ALA A 32 8.00 7.68 -1.89
CA ALA A 32 8.09 6.25 -1.60
C ALA A 32 6.72 5.65 -1.22
N TYR A 33 5.81 6.43 -0.63
CA TYR A 33 4.44 5.98 -0.37
C TYR A 33 3.66 5.72 -1.66
N VAL A 34 3.75 6.59 -2.67
CA VAL A 34 3.11 6.37 -3.97
C VAL A 34 3.69 5.13 -4.64
N GLN A 35 5.01 4.98 -4.65
CA GLN A 35 5.68 3.80 -5.21
C GLN A 35 5.29 2.51 -4.48
N LEU A 36 5.14 2.56 -3.15
CA LEU A 36 4.77 1.42 -2.33
C LEU A 36 3.31 0.99 -2.58
N VAL A 37 2.38 1.95 -2.65
CA VAL A 37 0.94 1.66 -2.77
C VAL A 37 0.52 1.37 -4.20
N LYS A 38 1.08 2.09 -5.18
CA LYS A 38 0.68 1.98 -6.59
C LYS A 38 1.66 1.20 -7.47
N GLY A 39 2.88 1.00 -7.00
CA GLY A 39 3.95 0.36 -7.78
C GLY A 39 4.71 1.34 -8.68
N ARG A 40 5.92 0.94 -9.09
CA ARG A 40 6.78 1.74 -9.97
C ARG A 40 6.23 1.83 -11.39
N ASP A 41 5.60 0.77 -11.90
CA ASP A 41 5.04 0.73 -13.25
C ASP A 41 3.92 1.76 -13.43
N TYR A 42 3.09 1.92 -12.40
CA TYR A 42 2.05 2.97 -12.37
C TYR A 42 2.66 4.37 -12.48
N VAL A 43 3.68 4.66 -11.67
CA VAL A 43 4.35 5.97 -11.69
C VAL A 43 4.98 6.23 -13.06
N GLN A 44 5.65 5.23 -13.63
CA GLN A 44 6.25 5.34 -14.95
C GLN A 44 5.22 5.55 -16.06
N LYS A 45 4.06 4.89 -15.99
CA LYS A 45 2.95 5.11 -16.92
C LYS A 45 2.46 6.57 -16.85
N VAL A 46 2.19 7.08 -15.66
CA VAL A 46 1.72 8.46 -15.48
C VAL A 46 2.73 9.47 -16.02
N LEU A 47 4.02 9.25 -15.78
CA LEU A 47 5.09 10.10 -16.32
C LEU A 47 5.17 10.03 -17.85
N ALA A 48 5.00 8.84 -18.43
CA ALA A 48 4.99 8.67 -19.88
C ALA A 48 3.79 9.40 -20.52
N GLU A 49 2.60 9.26 -19.93
CA GLU A 49 1.39 9.99 -20.35
C GLU A 49 1.58 11.51 -20.23
N ALA A 50 2.23 11.96 -19.17
CA ALA A 50 2.58 13.36 -18.96
C ALA A 50 3.54 13.89 -20.04
N ALA A 51 4.52 13.09 -20.45
CA ALA A 51 5.46 13.46 -21.51
C ALA A 51 4.82 13.49 -22.91
N ILE A 52 3.84 12.61 -23.17
CA ILE A 52 3.12 12.56 -24.45
C ILE A 52 2.18 13.76 -24.61
N ALA A 53 1.63 14.30 -23.52
CA ALA A 53 0.82 15.52 -23.57
C ALA A 53 1.58 16.73 -24.15
N GLU A 54 2.92 16.71 -24.10
CA GLU A 54 3.80 17.77 -24.60
C GLU A 54 4.35 17.51 -26.03
N ALA A 55 4.01 16.37 -26.67
CA ALA A 55 4.53 15.98 -27.99
C ALA A 55 3.40 15.51 -28.96
N PRO A 56 3.55 15.66 -30.29
CA PRO A 56 2.55 15.17 -31.24
C PRO A 56 2.49 13.63 -31.22
N LYS A 57 1.30 13.10 -30.92
CA LYS A 57 1.00 11.68 -30.63
C LYS A 57 1.32 10.75 -31.80
N LYS A 58 2.07 9.67 -31.53
CA LYS A 58 2.06 8.44 -32.35
C LYS A 58 1.60 7.26 -31.49
N GLU A 59 0.46 6.72 -31.87
CA GLU A 59 -0.20 5.57 -31.27
C GLU A 59 0.61 4.29 -31.51
N LYS A 60 0.78 3.45 -30.48
CA LYS A 60 1.00 2.01 -30.67
C LYS A 60 0.26 1.20 -29.60
N ASP A 61 -0.50 0.27 -30.15
CA ASP A 61 -1.37 -0.72 -29.56
C ASP A 61 -0.60 -1.96 -29.06
N THR A 62 -1.33 -2.76 -28.28
CA THR A 62 -1.22 -4.22 -28.00
C THR A 62 -0.43 -4.74 -26.78
N SER A 63 -1.27 -5.14 -25.80
CA SER A 63 -1.34 -6.21 -24.79
C SER A 63 -0.31 -7.37 -24.61
N ILE A 64 -0.29 -7.82 -23.33
CA ILE A 64 -0.06 -9.17 -22.74
C ILE A 64 1.35 -9.54 -22.23
N GLY A 65 1.42 -9.91 -20.94
CA GLY A 65 2.41 -10.84 -20.39
C GLY A 65 2.55 -10.79 -18.87
N ASP A 66 1.76 -11.58 -18.13
CA ASP A 66 2.09 -11.99 -16.75
C ASP A 66 3.46 -12.69 -16.70
N PRO A 67 4.21 -12.55 -15.60
CA PRO A 67 4.57 -13.78 -14.89
C PRO A 67 4.61 -13.64 -13.35
N ALA A 68 4.13 -14.69 -12.68
CA ALA A 68 4.54 -15.10 -11.34
C ALA A 68 5.32 -16.44 -11.45
N PRO A 69 6.00 -17.00 -10.43
CA PRO A 69 6.52 -16.48 -9.15
C PRO A 69 8.05 -16.79 -8.99
N PRO A 70 8.65 -16.65 -7.78
CA PRO A 70 9.24 -17.88 -7.22
C PRO A 70 9.01 -18.11 -5.72
N THR A 71 8.98 -19.41 -5.43
CA THR A 71 8.73 -20.13 -4.17
C THR A 71 10.01 -20.29 -3.33
N SER A 72 9.80 -20.65 -2.05
CA SER A 72 10.69 -21.38 -1.12
C SER A 72 11.48 -20.47 -0.15
N THR A 73 11.54 -20.73 1.17
CA THR A 73 11.68 -22.03 1.83
C THR A 73 11.28 -21.95 3.31
N ASN A 74 10.78 -23.07 3.81
CA ASN A 74 10.45 -23.44 5.20
C ASN A 74 11.67 -23.35 6.18
N PRO A 75 11.46 -23.38 7.50
CA PRO A 75 11.56 -24.68 8.18
C PRO A 75 10.47 -24.97 9.23
N ASN A 76 10.06 -26.24 9.21
CA ASN A 76 9.27 -26.97 10.21
C ASN A 76 9.76 -26.75 11.65
N THR A 77 8.83 -26.78 12.61
CA THR A 77 9.00 -27.59 13.82
C THR A 77 7.63 -28.15 14.23
N ASN A 78 7.61 -29.46 14.41
CA ASN A 78 6.44 -30.29 14.69
C ASN A 78 6.64 -30.87 16.10
N THR A 79 5.74 -30.61 17.03
CA THR A 79 5.61 -31.42 18.25
C THR A 79 4.19 -31.31 18.80
N ASN A 80 3.48 -32.44 18.74
CA ASN A 80 2.26 -32.73 19.50
C ASN A 80 2.44 -32.37 20.98
N THR A 81 1.37 -31.96 21.65
CA THR A 81 0.87 -32.51 22.94
C THR A 81 -0.21 -31.58 23.47
N ALA A 82 -1.46 -32.05 23.50
CA ALA A 82 -2.45 -31.60 24.49
C ALA A 82 -2.06 -32.24 25.84
N PRO A 83 -2.22 -31.54 26.98
CA PRO A 83 -3.53 -31.62 27.63
C PRO A 83 -3.95 -30.40 28.46
N GLU A 84 -5.23 -30.45 28.84
CA GLU A 84 -5.80 -30.04 30.13
C GLU A 84 -6.12 -28.56 30.45
N ASN A 85 -7.31 -28.45 31.07
CA ASN A 85 -8.05 -27.25 31.47
C ASN A 85 -7.29 -26.39 32.48
N GLU A 86 -7.27 -25.08 32.24
CA GLU A 86 -7.30 -24.07 33.30
C GLU A 86 -8.14 -22.90 32.75
N ASP A 87 -9.29 -22.62 33.37
CA ASP A 87 -10.20 -21.52 33.04
C ASP A 87 -9.54 -20.20 33.45
N THR A 88 -8.68 -19.66 32.58
CA THR A 88 -8.12 -18.32 32.74
C THR A 88 -8.83 -17.37 31.78
N PRO A 89 -9.40 -16.25 32.25
CA PRO A 89 -10.10 -15.31 31.39
C PRO A 89 -9.11 -14.72 30.37
N VAL A 90 -9.34 -15.06 29.10
CA VAL A 90 -8.46 -14.77 27.96
C VAL A 90 -8.36 -13.26 27.76
N GLU A 91 -7.14 -12.75 27.61
CA GLU A 91 -6.82 -11.33 27.36
C GLU A 91 -7.23 -10.90 25.94
N ASP A 92 -8.53 -10.83 25.66
CA ASP A 92 -9.13 -10.33 24.41
C ASP A 92 -8.77 -8.87 24.09
N THR A 93 -8.16 -8.20 25.05
CA THR A 93 -7.62 -6.84 24.94
C THR A 93 -6.40 -6.74 24.05
N LYS A 94 -5.81 -7.82 23.52
CA LYS A 94 -4.59 -7.77 22.68
C LYS A 94 -4.81 -8.10 21.20
N LEU A 95 -6.00 -8.56 20.83
CA LEU A 95 -6.34 -8.98 19.46
C LEU A 95 -6.86 -7.82 18.58
N CYS A 96 -6.62 -7.93 17.28
CA CYS A 96 -7.11 -7.02 16.25
C CYS A 96 -8.65 -6.98 16.25
N LYS A 97 -9.24 -5.81 16.53
CA LYS A 97 -10.70 -5.64 16.64
C LYS A 97 -11.46 -5.67 15.30
N ILE A 98 -10.75 -5.88 14.20
CA ILE A 98 -11.34 -6.01 12.86
C ILE A 98 -11.52 -7.48 12.49
N CYS A 99 -10.43 -8.26 12.59
CA CYS A 99 -10.47 -9.68 12.22
C CYS A 99 -10.62 -10.63 13.41
N PHE A 100 -10.35 -10.18 14.65
CA PHE A 100 -10.34 -10.98 15.88
C PHE A 100 -9.45 -12.25 15.84
N ALA A 101 -8.55 -12.33 14.84
CA ALA A 101 -7.76 -13.52 14.58
C ALA A 101 -6.27 -13.38 14.95
N GLU A 102 -5.74 -12.16 14.95
CA GLU A 102 -4.30 -11.88 15.09
C GLU A 102 -4.04 -10.78 16.13
N GLU A 103 -2.86 -10.77 16.75
CA GLU A 103 -2.43 -9.73 17.69
C GLU A 103 -2.19 -8.38 16.99
N ARG A 104 -2.44 -7.27 17.69
CA ARG A 104 -2.29 -5.92 17.13
C ARG A 104 -0.82 -5.51 17.01
N ASN A 105 -0.37 -5.25 15.78
CA ASN A 105 1.04 -4.95 15.46
C ASN A 105 1.31 -3.53 14.92
N VAL A 106 0.31 -2.63 14.83
CA VAL A 106 0.50 -1.25 14.33
C VAL A 106 -0.41 -0.26 15.08
N CYS A 107 0.13 0.91 15.46
CA CYS A 107 -0.61 2.07 15.99
C CYS A 107 -0.38 3.29 15.09
N PHE A 108 -1.45 4.03 14.76
CA PHE A 108 -1.35 5.32 14.06
C PHE A 108 -1.59 6.49 15.03
N VAL A 109 -0.60 7.39 15.13
CA VAL A 109 -0.55 8.57 16.01
C VAL A 109 -1.15 9.78 15.25
N PRO A 110 -1.76 10.78 15.93
CA PRO A 110 -1.12 11.51 17.02
C PRO A 110 -1.53 11.12 18.44
N CYS A 111 -2.58 10.30 18.67
CA CYS A 111 -3.16 10.14 20.00
C CYS A 111 -2.78 8.86 20.78
N GLY A 112 -1.96 7.95 20.24
CA GLY A 112 -1.38 6.84 21.01
C GLY A 112 -2.38 5.91 21.69
N HIS A 113 -3.60 5.79 21.17
CA HIS A 113 -4.57 4.83 21.69
C HIS A 113 -4.43 3.50 20.96
N VAL A 114 -4.09 2.47 21.72
CA VAL A 114 -4.15 1.07 21.33
C VAL A 114 -5.57 0.61 21.69
N VAL A 115 -6.41 0.28 20.71
CA VAL A 115 -7.70 -0.38 20.96
C VAL A 115 -7.65 -1.80 20.48
#